data_AF-A0A7V5DSE9-F1
#
_entry.id   AF-A0A7V5DSE9-F1
#
_cell.length_a   1.000
_cell.length_b   1.000
_cell.length_c   1.000
_cell.angle_alpha   90.00
_cell.angle_beta   90.00
_cell.angle_gamma   90.00
#
_symmetry.space_group_name_H-M   'P 1'
#
loop_
_entity.id
_entity.type
_entity.pdbx_description
1 polymer ?
#
loop_
_entity_poly.entity_id
_entity_poly.type
_entity_poly.pdbx_seq_one_letter_code
_entity_poly.pdbx_strand_id
1 'polypeptide(L)'
;MKRKNNPYLDKAFFIPRESILRFFFVFLLSIISFLLIRFSIAAQVSLTWEPSSSPDVAGYKIYYGTASRTYTNSITIGNITSYTITDLTEKQTYYITITAYDFSNNESSYSNEVSFSSHTKPFPFFDNFNTDKGWIGYEYEGWTREHAYSEQDNYFLGISIGQDYSNNLTEKTIISPPINCALESQVFLKFWRYLNVQNNFSQHAKIFVSNDGLNWTQLWENPVFNITDNQWRQVIFDISSVAAKKETVYIKFTIGSNYSSSQFSQWNIDNLEVTSVYNGPLALYVHSGILPNPNINELLIENGFGIKQAKEIPSDLSRYKLLLIAKNDVYNPITAKYIKNFISSGGGAVIIGSTPKFLAGNTNDLSSIKDWFGAASYGNDCGFATITLDEIFGIHLMPDEKVIDYKSKDNCSGPSVYNLDLGSNYISNWSNFRRIFSFKHNFEKGRIFYFAGNPGYTTYPDIRLIENGISLFEAGLLWAAASPWDEDIDGSDLAIFASEFGRTDCGIKYPCQWDLDRDGDVDELDLATFAVDFGKTICVSGPTCQKDLYIDGDLDGSDLATFAQEFGRKDCKSIYPCQGDFDGDGDVDKDDLAIFVKEFGKIY
;
A
#
# COMPACT_ATOMS: atom_id res chain seq x y z
N MET A 1 81.11 11.85 -62.06
CA MET A 1 80.03 12.88 -62.10
C MET A 1 79.65 13.27 -60.68
N LYS A 2 79.71 14.57 -60.35
CA LYS A 2 79.34 15.12 -59.04
C LYS A 2 77.86 14.85 -58.72
N ARG A 3 77.53 14.34 -57.53
CA ARG A 3 76.28 14.70 -56.83
C ARG A 3 76.64 15.44 -55.54
N LYS A 4 75.99 16.59 -55.40
CA LYS A 4 76.22 17.63 -54.42
C LYS A 4 75.79 17.15 -53.02
N ASN A 5 76.65 17.33 -52.02
CA ASN A 5 76.20 17.39 -50.63
C ASN A 5 75.47 18.72 -50.43
N ASN A 6 74.19 18.66 -50.05
CA ASN A 6 73.36 19.81 -49.72
C ASN A 6 73.59 20.17 -48.23
N PRO A 7 74.07 21.37 -47.87
CA PRO A 7 74.42 21.71 -46.49
C PRO A 7 73.22 22.21 -45.63
N TYR A 8 71.98 21.81 -45.92
CA TYR A 8 70.78 22.33 -45.25
C TYR A 8 69.95 21.32 -44.45
N LEU A 9 70.48 20.13 -44.12
CA LEU A 9 69.76 19.12 -43.32
C LEU A 9 70.34 18.86 -41.93
N ASP A 10 71.05 19.83 -41.34
CA ASP A 10 71.66 19.69 -40.01
C ASP A 10 71.23 20.79 -39.02
N LYS A 11 69.92 21.01 -38.90
CA LYS A 11 69.33 21.63 -37.70
C LYS A 11 68.05 20.90 -37.31
N ALA A 12 68.21 19.63 -36.92
CA ALA A 12 67.23 19.04 -36.02
C ALA A 12 67.26 19.89 -34.74
N PHE A 13 66.20 20.65 -34.50
CA PHE A 13 65.97 21.31 -33.23
C PHE A 13 65.96 20.23 -32.14
N PHE A 14 67.08 20.07 -31.46
CA PHE A 14 67.21 19.16 -30.32
C PHE A 14 66.47 19.83 -29.17
N ILE A 15 65.15 19.63 -29.08
CA ILE A 15 64.39 20.01 -27.90
C ILE A 15 64.89 19.10 -26.78
N PRO A 16 65.50 19.64 -25.70
CA PRO A 16 66.02 18.82 -24.62
C PRO A 16 64.90 17.94 -24.07
N ARG A 17 65.19 16.66 -23.82
CA ARG A 17 64.22 15.70 -23.24
C ARG A 17 63.55 16.27 -21.97
N GLU A 18 64.30 17.04 -21.19
CA GLU A 18 63.84 17.82 -20.03
C GLU A 18 62.72 18.84 -20.35
N SER A 19 62.79 19.50 -21.50
CA SER A 19 61.80 20.50 -21.94
C SER A 19 60.51 19.85 -22.43
N ILE A 20 60.60 18.68 -23.09
CA ILE A 20 59.43 17.88 -23.51
C ILE A 20 58.72 17.32 -22.26
N LEU A 21 59.47 16.75 -21.30
CA LEU A 21 58.87 16.25 -20.06
C LEU A 21 58.19 17.35 -19.25
N ARG A 22 58.78 18.56 -19.14
CA ARG A 22 58.14 19.69 -18.46
C ARG A 22 56.86 20.15 -19.16
N PHE A 23 56.86 20.19 -20.49
CA PHE A 23 55.67 20.57 -21.25
C PHE A 23 54.55 19.54 -21.10
N PHE A 24 54.88 18.24 -21.19
CA PHE A 24 53.93 17.16 -20.93
C PHE A 24 53.42 17.17 -19.48
N PHE A 25 54.27 17.45 -18.50
CA PHE A 25 53.87 17.51 -17.09
C PHE A 25 52.94 18.68 -16.78
N VAL A 26 53.22 19.87 -17.32
CA VAL A 26 52.33 21.05 -17.19
C VAL A 26 51.02 20.84 -17.95
N PHE A 27 51.06 20.24 -19.13
CA PHE A 27 49.86 19.90 -19.90
C PHE A 27 49.00 18.84 -19.19
N LEU A 28 49.62 17.82 -18.59
CA LEU A 28 48.96 16.80 -17.79
C LEU A 28 48.35 17.39 -16.51
N LEU A 29 49.06 18.27 -15.80
CA LEU A 29 48.53 19.03 -14.66
C LEU A 29 47.35 19.92 -15.04
N SER A 30 47.38 20.53 -16.23
CA SER A 30 46.29 21.37 -16.75
C SER A 30 45.07 20.54 -17.11
N ILE A 31 45.25 19.36 -17.72
CA ILE A 31 44.18 18.39 -18.01
C ILE A 31 43.59 17.82 -16.72
N ILE A 32 44.41 17.50 -15.71
CA ILE A 32 43.95 17.05 -14.40
C ILE A 32 43.17 18.17 -13.69
N SER A 33 43.63 19.42 -13.78
CA SER A 33 42.91 20.59 -13.25
C SER A 33 41.55 20.80 -13.93
N PHE A 34 41.48 20.65 -15.26
CA PHE A 34 40.22 20.72 -16.02
C PHE A 34 39.29 19.52 -15.75
N LEU A 35 39.82 18.33 -15.50
CA LEU A 35 39.07 17.12 -15.11
C LEU A 35 38.60 17.15 -13.63
N LEU A 36 39.14 18.05 -12.81
CA LEU A 36 38.73 18.28 -11.42
C LEU A 36 37.68 19.40 -11.27
N ILE A 37 37.31 20.09 -12.35
CA ILE A 37 36.17 21.01 -12.34
C ILE A 37 34.90 20.16 -12.24
N ARG A 38 34.37 20.03 -11.02
CA ARG A 38 33.04 19.49 -10.83
C ARG A 38 32.05 20.53 -11.33
N PHE A 39 31.26 20.19 -12.34
CA PHE A 39 29.98 20.86 -12.55
C PHE A 39 29.13 20.59 -11.30
N SER A 40 29.04 21.57 -10.40
CA SER A 40 28.02 21.56 -9.37
C SER A 40 26.72 21.95 -10.07
N ILE A 41 25.75 21.04 -10.09
CA ILE A 41 24.38 21.45 -10.36
C ILE A 41 23.97 22.25 -9.12
N ALA A 42 23.48 23.47 -9.34
CA ALA A 42 22.95 24.32 -8.30
C ALA A 42 21.52 23.88 -7.99
N ALA A 43 21.19 23.70 -6.71
CA ALA A 43 19.80 23.51 -6.32
C ALA A 43 19.03 24.84 -6.44
N GLN A 44 17.72 24.74 -6.63
CA GLN A 44 16.82 25.88 -6.64
C GLN A 44 15.55 25.58 -5.84
N VAL A 45 14.93 26.63 -5.29
CA VAL A 45 13.65 26.55 -4.58
C VAL A 45 12.72 27.66 -5.07
N SER A 46 11.50 27.29 -5.44
CA SER A 46 10.44 28.23 -5.81
C SER A 46 9.56 28.51 -4.60
N LEU A 47 9.40 29.79 -4.27
CA LEU A 47 8.62 30.30 -3.15
C LEU A 47 7.37 30.98 -3.67
N THR A 48 6.26 30.80 -2.97
CA THR A 48 5.02 31.56 -3.13
C THR A 48 4.51 31.97 -1.74
N TRP A 49 3.91 33.15 -1.62
CA TRP A 49 3.39 33.64 -0.34
C TRP A 49 2.18 34.56 -0.52
N GLU A 50 1.41 34.70 0.55
CA GLU A 50 0.29 35.63 0.60
C GLU A 50 0.79 37.08 0.70
N PRO A 51 0.22 38.02 -0.07
CA PRO A 51 0.62 39.42 -0.01
C PRO A 51 0.29 40.06 1.35
N SER A 52 1.15 40.99 1.79
CA SER A 52 0.92 41.75 3.02
C SER A 52 -0.32 42.66 2.89
N SER A 53 -1.10 42.76 3.97
CA SER A 53 -2.33 43.57 4.03
C SER A 53 -2.09 45.08 4.16
N SER A 54 -0.83 45.50 4.32
CA SER A 54 -0.48 46.93 4.38
C SER A 54 -0.67 47.58 3.00
N PRO A 55 -1.31 48.77 2.92
CA PRO A 55 -1.52 49.47 1.65
C PRO A 55 -0.23 50.05 1.05
N ASP A 56 0.82 50.21 1.87
CA ASP A 56 2.04 50.93 1.49
C ASP A 56 3.20 50.01 1.08
N VAL A 57 2.91 48.75 0.72
CA VAL A 57 3.93 47.76 0.35
C VAL A 57 4.58 48.12 -0.99
N ALA A 58 5.87 48.44 -0.95
CA ALA A 58 6.69 48.68 -2.13
C ALA A 58 7.33 47.39 -2.68
N GLY A 59 7.54 46.38 -1.83
CA GLY A 59 8.06 45.07 -2.23
C GLY A 59 8.33 44.14 -1.05
N TYR A 60 9.11 43.09 -1.32
CA TYR A 60 9.45 42.07 -0.33
C TYR A 60 10.96 41.82 -0.26
N LYS A 61 11.43 41.36 0.90
CA LYS A 61 12.81 40.91 1.08
C LYS A 61 12.81 39.50 1.64
N ILE A 62 13.44 38.61 0.89
CA ILE A 62 13.59 37.19 1.23
C ILE A 62 14.88 37.05 2.02
N TYR A 63 14.83 36.38 3.17
CA TYR A 63 15.97 36.06 4.01
C TYR A 63 16.17 34.56 4.04
N TYR A 64 17.41 34.10 3.89
CA TYR A 64 17.72 32.67 3.96
C TYR A 64 19.10 32.38 4.55
N GLY A 65 19.23 31.23 5.21
CA GLY A 65 20.47 30.77 5.84
C GLY A 65 20.44 29.29 6.16
N THR A 66 21.56 28.73 6.61
CA THR A 66 21.69 27.29 6.89
C THR A 66 21.37 26.89 8.33
N ALA A 67 20.95 27.85 9.16
CA ALA A 67 20.51 27.63 10.54
C ALA A 67 19.21 28.40 10.82
N SER A 68 18.28 27.77 11.54
CA SER A 68 16.99 28.39 11.89
C SER A 68 17.20 29.71 12.59
N ARG A 69 16.41 30.72 12.18
CA ARG A 69 16.44 32.10 12.68
C ARG A 69 17.78 32.82 12.52
N THR A 70 18.69 32.27 11.71
CA THR A 70 20.00 32.87 11.41
C THR A 70 20.18 32.96 9.90
N TYR A 71 19.80 34.10 9.33
CA TYR A 71 19.81 34.33 7.89
C TYR A 71 21.12 35.01 7.47
N THR A 72 21.93 34.31 6.69
CA THR A 72 23.22 34.82 6.20
C THR A 72 23.12 35.50 4.85
N ASN A 73 22.00 35.34 4.14
CA ASN A 73 21.75 35.90 2.82
C ASN A 73 20.38 36.58 2.78
N SER A 74 20.24 37.57 1.89
CA SER A 74 18.95 38.20 1.61
C SER A 74 18.83 38.67 0.16
N ILE A 75 17.62 38.63 -0.40
CA ILE A 75 17.30 39.08 -1.75
C ILE A 75 16.12 40.04 -1.66
N THR A 76 16.30 41.27 -2.14
CA THR A 76 15.21 42.25 -2.25
C THR A 76 14.56 42.11 -3.62
N ILE A 77 13.23 42.03 -3.63
CA ILE A 77 12.41 41.87 -4.82
C ILE A 77 11.27 42.89 -4.81
N GLY A 78 10.72 43.19 -5.99
CA GLY A 78 9.59 44.11 -6.11
C GLY A 78 8.30 43.56 -5.48
N ASN A 79 7.18 44.23 -5.75
CA ASN A 79 5.86 43.81 -5.29
C ASN A 79 5.34 42.61 -6.12
N ILE A 80 5.94 41.46 -5.92
CA ILE A 80 5.55 40.15 -6.45
C ILE A 80 5.38 39.18 -5.29
N THR A 81 4.62 38.10 -5.49
CA THR A 81 4.29 37.10 -4.46
C THR A 81 4.88 35.71 -4.75
N SER A 82 5.82 35.64 -5.68
CA SER A 82 6.53 34.41 -6.03
C SER A 82 7.97 34.69 -6.45
N TYR A 83 8.92 33.83 -6.06
CA TYR A 83 10.33 33.97 -6.45
C TYR A 83 11.08 32.64 -6.38
N THR A 84 12.03 32.42 -7.30
CA THR A 84 12.91 31.24 -7.29
C THR A 84 14.32 31.63 -6.82
N ILE A 85 14.77 31.06 -5.69
CA ILE A 85 16.17 31.16 -5.27
C ILE A 85 16.95 30.09 -6.02
N THR A 86 17.95 30.49 -6.80
CA THR A 86 18.88 29.60 -7.51
C THR A 86 20.20 29.50 -6.77
N ASP A 87 21.12 28.66 -7.26
CA ASP A 87 22.51 28.59 -6.78
C ASP A 87 22.63 28.19 -5.31
N LEU A 88 21.65 27.44 -4.81
CA LEU A 88 21.72 26.81 -3.50
C LEU A 88 22.66 25.62 -3.54
N THR A 89 23.45 25.47 -2.48
CA THR A 89 24.30 24.30 -2.30
C THR A 89 23.41 23.06 -2.15
N GLU A 90 23.69 22.03 -2.95
CA GLU A 90 23.02 20.74 -2.80
C GLU A 90 23.31 20.10 -1.43
N LYS A 91 22.38 19.26 -0.95
CA LYS A 91 22.50 18.54 0.32
C LYS A 91 22.61 19.46 1.55
N GLN A 92 22.07 20.66 1.44
CA GLN A 92 22.05 21.65 2.52
C GLN A 92 20.61 22.02 2.84
N THR A 93 20.28 22.03 4.14
CA THR A 93 19.03 22.62 4.62
C THR A 93 19.19 24.13 4.71
N TYR A 94 18.23 24.83 4.14
CA TYR A 94 18.05 26.27 4.17
C TYR A 94 16.77 26.61 4.94
N TYR A 95 16.83 27.64 5.77
CA TYR A 95 15.70 28.23 6.46
C TYR A 95 15.40 29.58 5.82
N ILE A 96 14.15 29.79 5.45
CA ILE A 96 13.72 30.92 4.62
C ILE A 96 12.58 31.66 5.32
N THR A 97 12.64 32.98 5.34
CA THR A 97 11.56 33.87 5.82
C THR A 97 11.47 35.12 4.93
N ILE A 98 10.37 35.86 5.01
CA ILE A 98 10.10 37.02 4.17
C ILE A 98 9.65 38.21 5.04
N THR A 99 10.09 39.42 4.69
CA THR A 99 9.52 40.69 5.18
C THR A 99 8.92 41.48 4.03
N ALA A 100 7.91 42.29 4.31
CA ALA A 100 7.44 43.34 3.39
C ALA A 100 8.19 44.64 3.70
N TYR A 101 8.45 45.47 2.69
CA TYR A 101 9.01 46.81 2.88
C TYR A 101 8.18 47.89 2.18
N ASP A 102 8.15 49.09 2.76
CA ASP A 102 7.42 50.25 2.22
C ASP A 102 8.29 51.14 1.31
N PHE A 103 7.71 52.20 0.72
CA PHE A 103 8.45 53.15 -0.13
C PHE A 103 9.55 53.94 0.59
N SER A 104 9.60 53.88 1.93
CA SER A 104 10.64 54.46 2.77
C SER A 104 11.67 53.42 3.24
N ASN A 105 11.59 52.17 2.73
CA ASN A 105 12.40 51.02 3.13
C ASN A 105 12.24 50.57 4.59
N ASN A 106 11.12 50.86 5.25
CA ASN A 106 10.82 50.25 6.55
C ASN A 106 10.35 48.81 6.34
N GLU A 107 10.97 47.85 7.04
CA GLU A 107 10.61 46.43 6.96
C GLU A 107 9.61 46.00 8.05
N SER A 108 8.72 45.07 7.72
CA SER A 108 7.84 44.40 8.68
C SER A 108 8.59 43.44 9.61
N SER A 109 7.87 42.83 10.55
CA SER A 109 8.33 41.58 11.18
C SER A 109 8.47 40.46 10.15
N TYR A 110 9.31 39.47 10.44
CA TYR A 110 9.43 38.24 9.67
C TYR A 110 8.12 37.45 9.60
N SER A 111 7.88 36.77 8.47
CA SER A 111 6.85 35.76 8.31
C SER A 111 7.12 34.51 9.15
N ASN A 112 6.24 33.51 9.08
CA ASN A 112 6.63 32.15 9.48
C ASN A 112 7.85 31.69 8.66
N GLU A 113 8.74 30.94 9.32
CA GLU A 113 9.93 30.36 8.70
C GLU A 113 9.57 29.03 8.03
N VAL A 114 10.13 28.78 6.84
CA VAL A 114 10.03 27.50 6.14
C VAL A 114 11.41 26.88 5.99
N SER A 115 11.50 25.55 6.04
CA SER A 115 12.75 24.82 5.75
C SER A 115 12.70 24.18 4.37
N PHE A 116 13.79 24.32 3.63
CA PHE A 116 14.01 23.70 2.33
C PHE A 116 15.31 22.90 2.39
N SER A 117 15.27 21.60 2.13
CA SER A 117 16.47 20.81 1.91
C SER A 117 16.55 20.44 0.44
N SER A 118 17.61 20.88 -0.23
CA SER A 118 17.85 20.56 -1.64
C SER A 118 18.06 19.05 -1.90
N HIS A 119 18.16 18.24 -0.84
CA HIS A 119 18.27 16.79 -0.97
C HIS A 119 16.92 16.08 -1.03
N THR A 120 15.84 16.65 -0.49
CA THR A 120 14.58 15.94 -0.29
C THR A 120 13.52 16.33 -1.32
N LYS A 121 12.65 15.38 -1.67
CA LYS A 121 11.50 15.59 -2.54
C LYS A 121 10.31 16.12 -1.73
N PRO A 122 9.53 17.06 -2.30
CA PRO A 122 8.34 17.57 -1.63
C PRO A 122 7.28 16.49 -1.47
N PHE A 123 6.35 16.73 -0.55
CA PHE A 123 5.15 15.92 -0.33
C PHE A 123 3.91 16.63 -0.93
N PRO A 124 2.95 15.89 -1.52
CA PRO A 124 3.02 14.46 -1.81
C PRO A 124 4.11 14.16 -2.85
N PHE A 125 4.72 12.99 -2.75
CA PHE A 125 5.69 12.52 -3.73
C PHE A 125 5.03 11.54 -4.67
N PHE A 126 5.15 11.77 -5.98
CA PHE A 126 4.66 10.87 -7.01
C PHE A 126 5.79 10.56 -7.99
N ASP A 127 5.91 9.33 -8.46
CA ASP A 127 6.83 8.93 -9.51
C ASP A 127 6.21 7.86 -10.42
N ASN A 128 6.01 8.23 -11.69
CA ASN A 128 5.63 7.35 -12.78
C ASN A 128 6.84 6.95 -13.63
N PHE A 129 8.05 7.16 -13.10
CA PHE A 129 9.33 6.75 -13.67
C PHE A 129 9.67 7.26 -15.09
N ASN A 130 8.90 8.20 -15.66
CA ASN A 130 9.23 8.81 -16.96
C ASN A 130 10.58 9.54 -16.95
N THR A 131 10.99 10.03 -15.78
CA THR A 131 12.28 10.69 -15.56
C THR A 131 12.89 10.15 -14.27
N ASP A 132 14.22 10.07 -14.20
CA ASP A 132 14.88 9.74 -12.93
C ASP A 132 14.69 10.87 -11.91
N LYS A 133 13.98 10.59 -10.81
CA LYS A 133 13.82 11.53 -9.70
C LYS A 133 14.94 11.42 -8.66
N GLY A 134 16.00 10.65 -8.92
CA GLY A 134 17.14 10.48 -8.02
C GLY A 134 17.10 9.16 -7.26
N TRP A 135 16.63 8.09 -7.91
CA TRP A 135 16.68 6.75 -7.35
C TRP A 135 18.13 6.24 -7.32
N ILE A 136 18.47 5.46 -6.28
CA ILE A 136 19.82 4.94 -6.07
C ILE A 136 19.76 3.41 -6.08
N GLY A 137 20.66 2.79 -6.85
CA GLY A 137 20.75 1.33 -6.96
C GLY A 137 20.50 0.77 -8.36
N TYR A 138 20.42 1.62 -9.38
CA TYR A 138 20.38 1.17 -10.77
C TYR A 138 21.64 0.36 -11.11
N GLU A 139 21.46 -0.84 -11.62
CA GLU A 139 22.56 -1.73 -11.98
C GLU A 139 22.15 -2.77 -13.05
N TYR A 140 23.15 -3.28 -13.78
CA TYR A 140 22.95 -4.33 -14.77
C TYR A 140 22.49 -5.64 -14.11
N GLU A 141 21.53 -6.33 -14.72
CA GLU A 141 20.82 -7.50 -14.14
C GLU A 141 20.16 -7.21 -12.77
N GLY A 142 19.94 -5.93 -12.45
CA GLY A 142 19.20 -5.48 -11.28
C GLY A 142 18.15 -4.46 -11.69
N TRP A 143 17.94 -3.47 -10.84
CA TRP A 143 16.90 -2.47 -11.07
C TRP A 143 17.24 -1.56 -12.24
N THR A 144 16.29 -1.43 -13.17
CA THR A 144 16.36 -0.58 -14.35
C THR A 144 15.07 0.23 -14.49
N ARG A 145 15.15 1.29 -15.30
CA ARG A 145 14.00 2.12 -15.68
C ARG A 145 13.71 1.88 -17.15
N GLU A 146 12.57 1.27 -17.45
CA GLU A 146 12.29 0.72 -18.78
C GLU A 146 10.87 1.03 -19.24
N HIS A 147 10.62 0.83 -20.53
CA HIS A 147 9.34 1.13 -21.19
C HIS A 147 8.48 -0.13 -21.25
N ALA A 148 7.19 -0.05 -20.95
CA ALA A 148 6.25 -1.09 -21.32
C ALA A 148 6.08 -1.12 -22.85
N TYR A 149 6.11 -2.29 -23.48
CA TYR A 149 6.07 -2.45 -24.95
C TYR A 149 4.67 -2.19 -25.57
N SER A 150 3.68 -1.70 -24.80
CA SER A 150 2.39 -1.25 -25.31
C SER A 150 2.34 0.28 -25.40
N GLU A 151 1.86 0.80 -26.54
CA GLU A 151 1.96 2.20 -26.98
C GLU A 151 1.19 3.26 -26.14
N GLN A 152 0.81 2.95 -24.90
CA GLN A 152 0.01 3.84 -24.05
C GLN A 152 0.43 3.92 -22.58
N ASP A 153 1.53 3.28 -22.18
CA ASP A 153 1.99 3.31 -20.77
C ASP A 153 3.41 3.89 -20.62
N ASN A 154 3.63 4.57 -19.48
CA ASN A 154 4.87 5.25 -19.11
C ASN A 154 6.00 4.29 -18.72
N TYR A 155 7.17 4.85 -18.45
CA TYR A 155 8.27 4.06 -17.88
C TYR A 155 7.84 3.45 -16.54
N PHE A 156 8.45 2.32 -16.17
CA PHE A 156 8.34 1.74 -14.85
C PHE A 156 9.71 1.38 -14.28
N LEU A 157 9.76 1.08 -12.98
CA LEU A 157 10.94 0.59 -12.29
C LEU A 157 10.85 -0.93 -12.15
N GLY A 158 11.80 -1.67 -12.70
CA GLY A 158 11.71 -3.13 -12.68
C GLY A 158 13.04 -3.83 -12.84
N ILE A 159 13.00 -5.16 -12.89
CA ILE A 159 14.16 -6.01 -13.13
C ILE A 159 13.80 -6.94 -14.30
N SER A 160 14.57 -6.86 -15.39
CA SER A 160 14.52 -7.74 -16.56
C SER A 160 13.10 -8.04 -17.08
N ILE A 161 12.54 -7.18 -17.93
CA ILE A 161 11.20 -7.38 -18.49
C ILE A 161 11.21 -8.52 -19.52
N GLY A 162 10.34 -9.52 -19.34
CA GLY A 162 10.18 -10.65 -20.27
C GLY A 162 11.37 -11.61 -20.30
N GLN A 163 12.29 -11.49 -19.34
CA GLN A 163 13.42 -12.38 -19.15
C GLN A 163 13.53 -12.76 -17.68
N ASP A 164 13.97 -13.99 -17.42
CA ASP A 164 14.14 -14.45 -16.07
C ASP A 164 15.47 -13.99 -15.46
N TYR A 165 15.51 -13.84 -14.14
CA TYR A 165 16.75 -13.47 -13.46
C TYR A 165 17.83 -14.55 -13.56
N SER A 166 19.09 -14.13 -13.42
CA SER A 166 20.22 -15.05 -13.27
C SER A 166 20.06 -15.93 -12.02
N ASN A 167 20.41 -17.21 -12.12
CA ASN A 167 20.42 -18.12 -10.97
C ASN A 167 21.36 -17.57 -9.87
N ASN A 168 20.96 -17.73 -8.61
CA ASN A 168 21.72 -17.22 -7.44
C ASN A 168 21.93 -15.70 -7.47
N LEU A 169 20.90 -14.95 -7.83
CA LEU A 169 20.90 -13.49 -7.79
C LEU A 169 21.25 -12.98 -6.39
N THR A 170 22.45 -12.41 -6.24
CA THR A 170 22.81 -11.59 -5.07
C THR A 170 21.75 -10.51 -4.87
N GLU A 171 21.39 -10.19 -3.63
CA GLU A 171 20.33 -9.23 -3.36
C GLU A 171 20.57 -7.88 -4.07
N LYS A 172 19.67 -7.50 -4.98
CA LYS A 172 19.66 -6.25 -5.73
C LYS A 172 18.71 -5.27 -5.06
N THR A 173 19.12 -4.03 -4.92
CA THR A 173 18.42 -3.02 -4.12
C THR A 173 18.22 -1.73 -4.89
N ILE A 174 17.03 -1.15 -4.80
CA ILE A 174 16.76 0.22 -5.23
C ILE A 174 16.13 1.02 -4.09
N ILE A 175 16.58 2.27 -3.92
CA ILE A 175 16.15 3.19 -2.87
C ILE A 175 15.64 4.48 -3.50
N SER A 176 14.48 4.96 -3.03
CA SER A 176 13.90 6.23 -3.46
C SER A 176 14.81 7.41 -3.10
N PRO A 177 14.70 8.56 -3.78
CA PRO A 177 15.19 9.81 -3.20
C PRO A 177 14.51 10.05 -1.83
N PRO A 178 15.12 10.82 -0.91
CA PRO A 178 14.46 11.12 0.37
C PRO A 178 13.24 11.99 0.13
N ILE A 179 12.17 11.73 0.86
CA ILE A 179 10.88 12.43 0.76
C ILE A 179 10.61 13.17 2.07
N ASN A 180 10.22 14.44 2.00
CA ASN A 180 9.95 15.27 3.17
C ASN A 180 8.50 15.14 3.64
N CYS A 181 8.25 14.40 4.72
CA CYS A 181 6.95 14.19 5.34
C CYS A 181 6.78 15.00 6.66
N ALA A 182 7.54 16.08 6.85
CA ALA A 182 7.65 16.78 8.15
C ALA A 182 6.35 17.40 8.65
N LEU A 183 5.46 17.79 7.75
CA LEU A 183 4.17 18.42 8.07
C LEU A 183 3.01 17.42 8.17
N GLU A 184 3.27 16.15 7.91
CA GLU A 184 2.23 15.13 7.76
C GLU A 184 2.08 14.29 9.02
N SER A 185 0.85 14.15 9.50
CA SER A 185 0.48 13.23 10.57
C SER A 185 0.14 11.82 10.06
N GLN A 186 -0.21 11.71 8.78
CA GLN A 186 -0.60 10.47 8.12
C GLN A 186 0.12 10.36 6.78
N VAL A 187 0.73 9.21 6.53
CA VAL A 187 1.55 8.95 5.35
C VAL A 187 1.30 7.53 4.87
N PHE A 188 0.88 7.41 3.62
CA PHE A 188 0.67 6.17 2.89
C PHE A 188 1.70 6.03 1.78
N LEU A 189 2.17 4.80 1.57
CA LEU A 189 2.87 4.36 0.36
C LEU A 189 1.86 3.63 -0.52
N LYS A 190 1.70 4.07 -1.76
CA LYS A 190 0.87 3.43 -2.79
C LYS A 190 1.73 3.17 -4.03
N PHE A 191 1.56 2.05 -4.70
CA PHE A 191 2.18 1.80 -6.01
C PHE A 191 1.47 0.62 -6.69
N TRP A 192 1.67 0.49 -7.99
CA TRP A 192 1.26 -0.68 -8.75
C TRP A 192 2.40 -1.69 -8.82
N ARG A 193 2.09 -2.95 -8.51
CA ARG A 193 2.99 -4.09 -8.53
C ARG A 193 2.64 -5.01 -9.69
N TYR A 194 3.66 -5.46 -10.41
CA TYR A 194 3.58 -6.65 -11.23
C TYR A 194 4.74 -7.56 -10.84
N LEU A 195 4.45 -8.66 -10.16
CA LEU A 195 5.45 -9.54 -9.55
C LEU A 195 5.21 -11.00 -9.92
N ASN A 196 6.23 -11.68 -10.45
CA ASN A 196 6.31 -13.14 -10.40
C ASN A 196 7.58 -13.55 -9.67
N VAL A 197 7.39 -14.26 -8.56
CA VAL A 197 8.49 -14.69 -7.69
C VAL A 197 8.13 -16.03 -7.07
N GLN A 198 9.13 -16.89 -6.86
CA GLN A 198 8.94 -18.11 -6.08
C GLN A 198 8.62 -17.79 -4.62
N ASN A 199 8.24 -18.84 -3.89
CA ASN A 199 8.16 -18.79 -2.44
C ASN A 199 9.41 -18.21 -1.76
N ASN A 200 9.20 -17.69 -0.56
CA ASN A 200 10.22 -17.09 0.30
C ASN A 200 11.22 -18.06 0.93
N PHE A 201 11.23 -19.34 0.54
CA PHE A 201 12.35 -20.23 0.86
C PHE A 201 13.46 -20.14 -0.19
N SER A 202 13.13 -19.69 -1.40
CA SER A 202 14.05 -19.71 -2.56
C SER A 202 14.40 -18.30 -3.05
N GLN A 203 13.40 -17.41 -3.11
CA GLN A 203 13.55 -16.03 -3.58
C GLN A 203 12.93 -15.07 -2.57
N HIS A 204 13.56 -13.91 -2.40
CA HIS A 204 13.18 -12.92 -1.41
C HIS A 204 12.92 -11.58 -2.08
N ALA A 205 11.65 -11.27 -2.29
CA ALA A 205 11.20 -9.94 -2.65
C ALA A 205 10.73 -9.21 -1.40
N LYS A 206 11.32 -8.06 -1.07
CA LYS A 206 11.00 -7.29 0.15
C LYS A 206 10.83 -5.80 -0.06
N ILE A 207 9.95 -5.20 0.74
CA ILE A 207 9.69 -3.75 0.77
C ILE A 207 10.09 -3.21 2.15
N PHE A 208 10.77 -2.07 2.18
CA PHE A 208 11.16 -1.41 3.41
C PHE A 208 10.87 0.09 3.38
N VAL A 209 10.72 0.65 4.58
CA VAL A 209 10.69 2.10 4.83
C VAL A 209 11.73 2.48 5.88
N SER A 210 12.32 3.66 5.74
CA SER A 210 13.25 4.24 6.72
C SER A 210 13.06 5.75 6.81
N ASN A 211 13.39 6.35 7.94
CA ASN A 211 13.45 7.80 8.10
C ASN A 211 14.86 8.38 8.29
N ASP A 212 15.88 7.52 8.20
CA ASP A 212 17.30 7.90 8.32
C ASP A 212 18.20 7.25 7.25
N GLY A 213 17.65 6.36 6.41
CA GLY A 213 18.37 5.61 5.38
C GLY A 213 19.26 4.48 5.93
N LEU A 214 19.31 4.28 7.25
CA LEU A 214 20.19 3.34 7.94
C LEU A 214 19.39 2.23 8.63
N ASN A 215 18.36 2.62 9.38
CA ASN A 215 17.46 1.73 10.09
C ASN A 215 16.22 1.49 9.25
N TRP A 216 16.04 0.25 8.80
CA TRP A 216 14.98 -0.14 7.87
C TRP A 216 13.91 -0.95 8.59
N THR A 217 12.66 -0.53 8.43
CA THR A 217 11.48 -1.31 8.83
C THR A 217 10.99 -2.07 7.61
N GLN A 218 10.97 -3.40 7.66
CA GLN A 218 10.40 -4.24 6.61
C GLN A 218 8.87 -4.14 6.65
N LEU A 219 8.26 -3.76 5.54
CA LEU A 219 6.82 -3.70 5.37
C LEU A 219 6.26 -5.02 4.84
N TRP A 220 6.99 -5.66 3.92
CA TRP A 220 6.48 -6.82 3.21
C TRP A 220 7.62 -7.73 2.74
N GLU A 221 7.29 -9.01 2.60
CA GLU A 221 8.08 -10.04 1.92
C GLU A 221 7.13 -11.00 1.19
N ASN A 222 7.57 -11.62 0.09
CA ASN A 222 6.78 -12.62 -0.61
C ASN A 222 6.41 -13.81 0.32
N PRO A 223 5.27 -14.49 0.06
CA PRO A 223 4.76 -15.56 0.91
C PRO A 223 5.49 -16.89 0.68
N VAL A 224 5.05 -17.93 1.39
CA VAL A 224 5.58 -19.31 1.28
C VAL A 224 5.16 -20.04 0.00
N PHE A 225 4.34 -19.41 -0.84
CA PHE A 225 3.90 -19.88 -2.15
C PHE A 225 4.39 -18.93 -3.24
N ASN A 226 4.28 -19.35 -4.50
CA ASN A 226 4.70 -18.52 -5.62
C ASN A 226 3.68 -17.40 -5.85
N ILE A 227 4.14 -16.19 -6.11
CA ILE A 227 3.31 -15.12 -6.66
C ILE A 227 3.44 -15.19 -8.18
N THR A 228 2.30 -15.15 -8.87
CA THR A 228 2.23 -15.06 -10.32
C THR A 228 1.18 -14.03 -10.72
N ASP A 229 1.53 -12.74 -10.64
CA ASP A 229 0.64 -11.66 -11.05
C ASP A 229 0.35 -11.78 -12.57
N ASN A 230 -0.94 -11.78 -12.92
CA ASN A 230 -1.42 -11.76 -14.31
C ASN A 230 -1.98 -10.39 -14.72
N GLN A 231 -1.94 -9.44 -13.80
CA GLN A 231 -2.37 -8.05 -13.96
C GLN A 231 -1.65 -7.20 -12.90
N TRP A 232 -1.58 -5.89 -13.13
CA TRP A 232 -1.08 -4.96 -12.13
C TRP A 232 -1.96 -4.97 -10.88
N ARG A 233 -1.34 -5.04 -9.70
CA ARG A 233 -2.03 -5.01 -8.41
C ARG A 233 -1.64 -3.77 -7.62
N GLN A 234 -2.61 -3.06 -7.08
CA GLN A 234 -2.33 -1.90 -6.24
C GLN A 234 -1.91 -2.35 -4.84
N VAL A 235 -0.79 -1.84 -4.34
CA VAL A 235 -0.27 -2.12 -3.01
C VAL A 235 -0.31 -0.85 -2.18
N ILE A 236 -0.87 -0.93 -0.97
CA ILE A 236 -1.02 0.22 -0.07
C ILE A 236 -0.51 -0.14 1.34
N PHE A 237 0.39 0.68 1.87
CA PHE A 237 0.85 0.61 3.26
C PHE A 237 0.66 1.95 3.97
N ASP A 238 0.07 1.94 5.16
CA ASP A 238 0.16 3.07 6.10
C ASP A 238 1.50 3.03 6.83
N ILE A 239 2.44 3.84 6.34
CA ILE A 239 3.81 3.96 6.85
C ILE A 239 3.98 5.07 7.89
N SER A 240 2.88 5.64 8.41
CA SER A 240 2.90 6.78 9.33
C SER A 240 3.74 6.54 10.59
N SER A 241 3.85 5.29 11.05
CA SER A 241 4.66 4.92 12.22
C SER A 241 6.15 5.22 12.04
N VAL A 242 6.64 5.23 10.80
CA VAL A 242 8.03 5.53 10.45
C VAL A 242 8.14 6.93 9.84
N ALA A 243 7.18 7.33 9.01
CA ALA A 243 7.26 8.48 8.12
C ALA A 243 6.63 9.78 8.65
N ALA A 244 5.62 9.71 9.52
CA ALA A 244 4.91 10.91 9.98
C ALA A 244 5.86 11.86 10.72
N LYS A 245 5.77 13.14 10.37
CA LYS A 245 6.58 14.23 10.94
C LYS A 245 8.08 14.04 10.75
N LYS A 246 8.51 13.42 9.65
CA LYS A 246 9.94 13.20 9.32
C LYS A 246 10.36 14.01 8.10
N GLU A 247 11.49 14.71 8.24
CA GLU A 247 12.09 15.49 7.15
C GLU A 247 12.70 14.63 6.04
N THR A 248 13.02 13.38 6.36
CA THR A 248 13.57 12.39 5.42
C THR A 248 12.85 11.06 5.58
N VAL A 249 12.29 10.56 4.49
CA VAL A 249 11.67 9.23 4.38
C VAL A 249 12.18 8.56 3.10
N TYR A 250 12.55 7.29 3.20
CA TYR A 250 13.06 6.48 2.09
C TYR A 250 12.23 5.22 1.94
N ILE A 251 11.93 4.86 0.70
CA ILE A 251 11.32 3.58 0.31
C ILE A 251 12.39 2.73 -0.36
N LYS A 252 12.45 1.44 -0.04
CA LYS A 252 13.43 0.51 -0.60
C LYS A 252 12.78 -0.78 -1.03
N PHE A 253 13.17 -1.26 -2.21
CA PHE A 253 12.75 -2.54 -2.78
C PHE A 253 13.98 -3.41 -3.01
N THR A 254 13.91 -4.69 -2.65
CA THR A 254 15.06 -5.62 -2.75
C THR A 254 14.67 -7.01 -3.24
N ILE A 255 15.29 -7.50 -4.31
CA ILE A 255 15.14 -8.90 -4.78
C ILE A 255 16.42 -9.68 -4.53
N GLY A 256 16.33 -10.93 -4.11
CA GLY A 256 17.47 -11.84 -4.06
C GLY A 256 17.05 -13.30 -4.18
N SER A 257 18.00 -14.18 -4.47
CA SER A 257 17.80 -15.62 -4.56
C SER A 257 18.89 -16.35 -3.78
N ASN A 258 18.51 -17.27 -2.90
CA ASN A 258 19.48 -18.06 -2.14
C ASN A 258 19.96 -19.29 -2.90
N TYR A 259 19.07 -19.94 -3.66
CA TYR A 259 19.37 -21.02 -4.61
C TYR A 259 18.14 -21.16 -5.52
N SER A 260 18.28 -21.09 -6.84
CA SER A 260 17.20 -21.46 -7.75
C SER A 260 17.72 -22.10 -9.03
N SER A 261 17.05 -23.18 -9.44
CA SER A 261 17.17 -23.83 -10.76
C SER A 261 16.05 -23.43 -11.70
N SER A 262 15.07 -22.67 -11.21
CA SER A 262 13.89 -22.22 -11.92
C SER A 262 13.86 -20.71 -11.95
N GLN A 263 13.63 -20.21 -13.15
CA GLN A 263 13.76 -18.84 -13.55
C GLN A 263 12.34 -18.24 -13.51
N PHE A 264 12.14 -17.21 -12.67
CA PHE A 264 10.88 -16.47 -12.56
C PHE A 264 11.20 -15.01 -12.90
N SER A 265 10.39 -14.40 -13.75
CA SER A 265 10.61 -13.04 -14.23
C SER A 265 9.67 -12.08 -13.54
N GLN A 266 10.20 -10.89 -13.23
CA GLN A 266 9.47 -9.64 -12.99
C GLN A 266 9.20 -9.30 -11.53
N TRP A 267 9.73 -8.14 -11.14
CA TRP A 267 9.27 -7.33 -10.02
C TRP A 267 9.30 -5.91 -10.52
N ASN A 268 8.13 -5.46 -10.95
CA ASN A 268 7.93 -4.18 -11.57
C ASN A 268 7.04 -3.33 -10.67
N ILE A 269 7.37 -2.05 -10.62
CA ILE A 269 6.75 -1.04 -9.79
C ILE A 269 6.42 0.13 -10.71
N ASP A 270 5.18 0.58 -10.67
CA ASP A 270 4.77 1.79 -11.38
C ASP A 270 3.90 2.70 -10.51
N ASN A 271 3.83 3.98 -10.90
CA ASN A 271 2.99 5.01 -10.31
C ASN A 271 3.08 5.03 -8.78
N LEU A 272 4.31 5.12 -8.28
CA LEU A 272 4.59 5.16 -6.85
C LEU A 272 4.19 6.51 -6.27
N GLU A 273 3.45 6.50 -5.18
CA GLU A 273 2.96 7.66 -4.48
C GLU A 273 3.26 7.56 -2.97
N VAL A 274 3.74 8.65 -2.39
CA VAL A 274 3.78 8.88 -0.94
C VAL A 274 2.88 10.07 -0.63
N THR A 275 1.77 9.81 0.04
CA THR A 275 0.61 10.72 0.14
C THR A 275 -0.07 10.63 1.49
N SER A 276 -0.90 11.61 1.83
CA SER A 276 -1.69 11.62 3.07
C SER A 276 -3.12 11.10 2.84
N VAL A 277 -3.47 10.83 1.57
CA VAL A 277 -4.82 10.47 1.17
C VAL A 277 -4.90 9.00 0.76
N TYR A 278 -5.76 8.26 1.44
CA TYR A 278 -6.23 6.95 1.04
C TYR A 278 -7.64 6.78 1.60
N ASN A 279 -8.60 6.41 0.77
CA ASN A 279 -10.01 6.23 1.15
C ASN A 279 -10.49 4.78 1.07
N GLY A 280 -9.64 3.86 0.60
CA GLY A 280 -9.99 2.45 0.50
C GLY A 280 -10.01 1.71 1.85
N PRO A 281 -10.42 0.43 1.82
CA PRO A 281 -10.52 -0.41 3.02
C PRO A 281 -9.14 -0.63 3.64
N LEU A 282 -9.04 -0.38 4.95
CA LEU A 282 -7.78 -0.46 5.67
C LEU A 282 -7.83 -1.58 6.72
N ALA A 283 -6.86 -2.47 6.69
CA ALA A 283 -6.67 -3.52 7.68
C ALA A 283 -5.61 -3.11 8.71
N LEU A 284 -5.96 -3.18 10.00
CA LEU A 284 -4.99 -3.07 11.09
C LEU A 284 -4.44 -4.45 11.43
N TYR A 285 -3.18 -4.69 11.09
CA TYR A 285 -2.47 -5.92 11.42
C TYR A 285 -1.55 -5.74 12.64
N VAL A 286 -1.96 -6.32 13.76
CA VAL A 286 -1.24 -6.26 15.04
C VAL A 286 -0.44 -7.53 15.28
N HIS A 287 0.89 -7.39 15.40
CA HIS A 287 1.81 -8.53 15.52
C HIS A 287 2.96 -8.28 16.52
N SER A 288 3.58 -9.36 17.01
CA SER A 288 4.63 -9.33 18.06
C SER A 288 6.04 -8.90 17.59
N GLY A 289 6.25 -8.70 16.28
CA GLY A 289 7.37 -7.90 15.77
C GLY A 289 8.75 -8.57 15.63
N ILE A 290 8.86 -9.75 15.02
CA ILE A 290 10.15 -10.17 14.41
C ILE A 290 10.15 -9.86 12.91
N LEU A 291 9.08 -10.17 12.18
CA LEU A 291 8.72 -9.65 10.87
C LEU A 291 7.19 -9.76 10.73
N PRO A 292 6.54 -8.98 9.85
CA PRO A 292 5.15 -9.23 9.46
C PRO A 292 5.02 -10.64 8.88
N ASN A 293 3.91 -11.36 9.13
CA ASN A 293 3.69 -12.63 8.44
C ASN A 293 3.45 -12.35 6.95
N PRO A 294 4.34 -12.81 6.05
CA PRO A 294 4.23 -12.51 4.62
C PRO A 294 2.95 -13.08 3.99
N ASN A 295 2.45 -14.20 4.51
CA ASN A 295 1.20 -14.81 4.02
C ASN A 295 0.00 -13.91 4.35
N ILE A 296 -0.06 -13.33 5.56
CA ILE A 296 -1.15 -12.44 5.95
C ILE A 296 -1.11 -11.15 5.13
N ASN A 297 0.08 -10.56 4.96
CA ASN A 297 0.18 -9.34 4.15
C ASN A 297 -0.21 -9.59 2.69
N GLU A 298 0.21 -10.71 2.10
CA GLU A 298 -0.15 -11.02 0.72
C GLU A 298 -1.66 -11.21 0.57
N LEU A 299 -2.30 -11.96 1.46
CA LEU A 299 -3.76 -12.14 1.46
C LEU A 299 -4.50 -10.80 1.56
N LEU A 300 -4.00 -9.85 2.36
CA LEU A 300 -4.60 -8.52 2.45
C LEU A 300 -4.45 -7.72 1.14
N ILE A 301 -3.29 -7.80 0.49
CA ILE A 301 -3.04 -7.14 -0.80
C ILE A 301 -3.93 -7.75 -1.90
N GLU A 302 -3.99 -9.08 -1.98
CA GLU A 302 -4.79 -9.79 -2.99
C GLU A 302 -6.28 -9.47 -2.88
N ASN A 303 -6.74 -9.16 -1.67
CA ASN A 303 -8.12 -8.81 -1.36
C ASN A 303 -8.35 -7.29 -1.22
N GLY A 304 -7.44 -6.46 -1.74
CA GLY A 304 -7.66 -5.02 -1.92
C GLY A 304 -7.51 -4.15 -0.66
N PHE A 305 -7.04 -4.71 0.46
CA PHE A 305 -6.84 -3.95 1.68
C PHE A 305 -5.53 -3.16 1.66
N GLY A 306 -5.60 -1.89 2.07
CA GLY A 306 -4.42 -1.21 2.59
C GLY A 306 -4.01 -1.78 3.95
N ILE A 307 -2.72 -1.78 4.26
CA ILE A 307 -2.21 -2.42 5.48
C ILE A 307 -1.59 -1.39 6.42
N LYS A 308 -2.09 -1.37 7.67
CA LYS A 308 -1.40 -0.74 8.80
C LYS A 308 -0.83 -1.80 9.72
N GLN A 309 0.50 -1.88 9.79
CA GLN A 309 1.16 -2.72 10.80
C GLN A 309 1.32 -1.96 12.11
N ALA A 310 1.00 -2.62 13.21
CA ALA A 310 1.15 -2.06 14.55
C ALA A 310 1.63 -3.09 15.56
N LYS A 311 2.34 -2.60 16.59
CA LYS A 311 2.67 -3.40 17.77
C LYS A 311 1.56 -3.36 18.81
N GLU A 312 0.75 -2.31 18.82
CA GLU A 312 -0.33 -2.11 19.79
C GLU A 312 -1.62 -1.73 19.06
N ILE A 313 -2.75 -2.03 19.68
CA ILE A 313 -4.06 -1.63 19.19
C ILE A 313 -4.31 -0.17 19.61
N PRO A 314 -4.54 0.76 18.67
CA PRO A 314 -4.90 2.13 18.99
C PRO A 314 -6.30 2.20 19.63
N SER A 315 -6.56 3.28 20.36
CA SER A 315 -7.87 3.49 20.99
C SER A 315 -8.97 3.84 20.00
N ASP A 316 -8.60 4.32 18.81
CA ASP A 316 -9.49 4.64 17.71
C ASP A 316 -9.28 3.62 16.59
N LEU A 317 -10.35 2.91 16.27
CA LEU A 317 -10.39 1.90 15.21
C LEU A 317 -11.33 2.28 14.07
N SER A 318 -11.90 3.49 14.09
CA SER A 318 -12.92 3.95 13.13
C SER A 318 -12.46 3.95 11.67
N ARG A 319 -11.15 4.02 11.42
CA ARG A 319 -10.56 4.02 10.07
C ARG A 319 -10.36 2.63 9.47
N TYR A 320 -10.46 1.58 10.27
CA TYR A 320 -10.18 0.22 9.83
C TYR A 320 -11.48 -0.52 9.54
N LYS A 321 -11.45 -1.39 8.53
CA LYS A 321 -12.52 -2.34 8.22
C LYS A 321 -12.26 -3.71 8.83
N LEU A 322 -10.99 -4.07 8.93
CA LEU A 322 -10.54 -5.37 9.39
C LEU A 322 -9.46 -5.22 10.46
N LEU A 323 -9.61 -5.93 11.58
CA LEU A 323 -8.64 -6.01 12.65
C LEU A 323 -8.06 -7.43 12.72
N LEU A 324 -6.76 -7.58 12.47
CA LEU A 324 -6.05 -8.85 12.58
C LEU A 324 -5.11 -8.82 13.78
N ILE A 325 -5.27 -9.75 14.71
CA ILE A 325 -4.49 -9.78 15.96
C ILE A 325 -3.72 -11.10 16.04
N ALA A 326 -2.43 -11.04 15.75
CA ALA A 326 -1.47 -12.14 15.84
C ALA A 326 -0.40 -11.84 16.89
N LYS A 327 -0.82 -11.54 18.12
CA LYS A 327 0.07 -11.06 19.17
C LYS A 327 -0.28 -11.67 20.52
N ASN A 328 0.70 -12.36 21.11
CA ASN A 328 0.58 -13.11 22.37
C ASN A 328 0.96 -12.29 23.62
N ASP A 329 1.02 -10.97 23.53
CA ASP A 329 1.42 -10.08 24.62
C ASP A 329 0.61 -8.78 24.63
N VAL A 330 -0.55 -8.75 23.97
CA VAL A 330 -1.54 -7.65 24.11
C VAL A 330 -2.11 -7.69 25.53
N TYR A 331 -1.37 -7.17 26.50
CA TYR A 331 -1.79 -7.11 27.90
C TYR A 331 -2.42 -5.75 28.18
N ASN A 332 -3.73 -5.63 27.94
CA ASN A 332 -4.52 -4.58 28.56
C ASN A 332 -6.03 -4.89 28.49
N PRO A 333 -6.74 -5.02 29.62
CA PRO A 333 -8.20 -5.11 29.65
C PRO A 333 -8.90 -3.94 28.93
N ILE A 334 -8.23 -2.77 28.83
CA ILE A 334 -8.72 -1.62 28.08
C ILE A 334 -8.76 -1.93 26.57
N THR A 335 -7.81 -2.71 26.05
CA THR A 335 -7.75 -3.05 24.62
C THR A 335 -8.89 -3.97 24.22
N ALA A 336 -9.28 -4.93 25.08
CA ALA A 336 -10.43 -5.79 24.84
C ALA A 336 -11.72 -4.97 24.64
N LYS A 337 -11.86 -3.84 25.33
CA LYS A 337 -12.99 -2.91 25.15
C LYS A 337 -12.98 -2.25 23.76
N TYR A 338 -11.82 -1.83 23.26
CA TYR A 338 -11.72 -1.24 21.92
C TYR A 338 -12.08 -2.25 20.83
N ILE A 339 -11.59 -3.49 20.97
CA ILE A 339 -11.93 -4.59 20.06
C ILE A 339 -13.43 -4.88 20.10
N LYS A 340 -14.01 -5.03 21.30
CA LYS A 340 -15.44 -5.25 21.47
C LYS A 340 -16.27 -4.16 20.79
N ASN A 341 -15.93 -2.90 21.01
CA ASN A 341 -16.64 -1.77 20.41
C ASN A 341 -16.52 -1.76 18.89
N PHE A 342 -15.32 -2.03 18.36
CA PHE A 342 -15.10 -2.12 16.93
C PHE A 342 -15.97 -3.19 16.26
N ILE A 343 -16.02 -4.39 16.85
CA ILE A 343 -16.86 -5.49 16.34
C ILE A 343 -18.35 -5.15 16.50
N SER A 344 -18.75 -4.61 17.65
CA SER A 344 -20.12 -4.15 17.93
C SER A 344 -20.66 -3.19 16.86
N SER A 345 -19.80 -2.32 16.35
CA SER A 345 -20.12 -1.36 15.29
C SER A 345 -20.13 -1.94 13.87
N GLY A 346 -19.81 -3.22 13.68
CA GLY A 346 -19.79 -3.87 12.37
C GLY A 346 -18.40 -4.31 11.91
N GLY A 347 -17.32 -3.97 12.61
CA GLY A 347 -15.96 -4.33 12.19
C GLY A 347 -15.67 -5.83 12.21
N GLY A 348 -14.87 -6.29 11.25
CA GLY A 348 -14.39 -7.66 11.18
C GLY A 348 -13.14 -7.92 12.01
N ALA A 349 -13.12 -8.95 12.86
CA ALA A 349 -11.97 -9.32 13.67
C ALA A 349 -11.43 -10.72 13.38
N VAL A 350 -10.14 -10.82 13.06
CA VAL A 350 -9.42 -12.09 12.92
C VAL A 350 -8.45 -12.24 14.09
N ILE A 351 -8.68 -13.23 14.94
CA ILE A 351 -7.89 -13.48 16.15
C ILE A 351 -7.05 -14.74 15.99
N ILE A 352 -5.74 -14.61 16.16
CA ILE A 352 -4.78 -15.64 15.76
C ILE A 352 -4.00 -16.15 16.97
N GLY A 353 -3.78 -17.46 17.05
CA GLY A 353 -2.89 -18.07 18.05
C GLY A 353 -3.41 -18.00 19.48
N SER A 354 -2.51 -17.73 20.44
CA SER A 354 -2.83 -17.63 21.86
C SER A 354 -3.48 -16.30 22.27
N THR A 355 -3.69 -15.38 21.32
CA THR A 355 -4.20 -14.03 21.55
C THR A 355 -5.40 -13.94 22.52
N PRO A 356 -6.45 -14.79 22.44
CA PRO A 356 -7.61 -14.68 23.35
C PRO A 356 -7.23 -14.78 24.82
N LYS A 357 -6.28 -15.67 25.15
CA LYS A 357 -5.75 -15.84 26.51
C LYS A 357 -5.17 -14.53 27.05
N PHE A 358 -4.46 -13.79 26.20
CA PHE A 358 -3.82 -12.53 26.59
C PHE A 358 -4.82 -11.38 26.68
N LEU A 359 -5.81 -11.34 25.79
CA LEU A 359 -6.93 -10.39 25.88
C LEU A 359 -7.74 -10.57 27.17
N ALA A 360 -7.87 -11.81 27.66
CA ALA A 360 -8.55 -12.11 28.92
C ALA A 360 -7.70 -11.84 30.19
N GLY A 361 -6.47 -11.33 30.06
CA GLY A 361 -5.57 -11.06 31.19
C GLY A 361 -4.62 -12.21 31.53
N ASN A 362 -4.22 -13.00 30.53
CA ASN A 362 -3.31 -14.15 30.65
C ASN A 362 -3.85 -15.28 31.55
N THR A 363 -5.16 -15.52 31.49
CA THR A 363 -5.86 -16.61 32.17
C THR A 363 -6.43 -17.61 31.16
N ASN A 364 -6.64 -18.86 31.59
CA ASN A 364 -7.36 -19.85 30.78
C ASN A 364 -8.88 -19.66 30.81
N ASP A 365 -9.37 -18.78 31.68
CA ASP A 365 -10.77 -18.36 31.75
C ASP A 365 -11.01 -17.16 30.84
N LEU A 366 -11.79 -17.35 29.78
CA LEU A 366 -12.13 -16.31 28.81
C LEU A 366 -13.47 -15.65 29.12
N SER A 367 -14.09 -15.92 30.28
CA SER A 367 -15.42 -15.40 30.64
C SER A 367 -15.54 -13.88 30.54
N SER A 368 -14.44 -13.14 30.74
CA SER A 368 -14.40 -11.68 30.63
C SER A 368 -14.58 -11.14 29.20
N ILE A 369 -14.33 -11.98 28.19
CA ILE A 369 -14.46 -11.64 26.77
C ILE A 369 -15.43 -12.56 26.04
N LYS A 370 -16.02 -13.52 26.75
CA LYS A 370 -16.78 -14.63 26.18
C LYS A 370 -17.95 -14.16 25.31
N ASP A 371 -18.66 -13.14 25.77
CA ASP A 371 -19.85 -12.59 25.11
C ASP A 371 -19.58 -12.10 23.69
N TRP A 372 -18.41 -11.48 23.45
CA TRP A 372 -18.04 -10.95 22.14
C TRP A 372 -17.03 -11.82 21.39
N PHE A 373 -16.19 -12.59 22.09
CA PHE A 373 -15.23 -13.50 21.46
C PHE A 373 -15.90 -14.82 21.02
N GLY A 374 -16.88 -15.31 21.78
CA GLY A 374 -17.63 -16.51 21.47
C GLY A 374 -17.12 -17.81 22.10
N ALA A 375 -16.14 -17.77 23.02
CA ALA A 375 -15.66 -18.93 23.77
C ALA A 375 -15.31 -18.60 25.23
N ALA A 376 -15.53 -19.56 26.14
CA ALA A 376 -15.35 -19.34 27.59
C ALA A 376 -14.00 -19.78 28.14
N SER A 377 -13.23 -20.57 27.39
CA SER A 377 -12.05 -21.23 27.93
C SER A 377 -10.96 -21.42 26.90
N TYR A 378 -9.72 -21.29 27.37
CA TYR A 378 -8.51 -21.46 26.59
C TYR A 378 -7.75 -22.72 27.04
N GLY A 379 -7.10 -23.38 26.09
CA GLY A 379 -6.28 -24.56 26.32
C GLY A 379 -5.14 -24.64 25.32
N ASN A 380 -4.36 -25.72 25.45
CA ASN A 380 -3.40 -26.12 24.44
C ASN A 380 -3.66 -27.58 24.01
N ASP A 381 -3.31 -27.87 22.77
CA ASP A 381 -3.47 -29.14 22.07
C ASP A 381 -2.21 -29.53 21.30
N CYS A 382 -2.27 -30.71 20.68
CA CYS A 382 -1.18 -31.35 19.94
C CYS A 382 -1.79 -32.25 18.86
N GLY A 383 -0.95 -32.67 17.91
CA GLY A 383 -1.37 -33.43 16.74
C GLY A 383 -1.75 -32.51 15.60
N PHE A 384 -2.78 -32.87 14.85
CA PHE A 384 -3.21 -32.12 13.66
C PHE A 384 -4.61 -31.56 13.86
N ALA A 385 -4.95 -30.50 13.13
CA ALA A 385 -6.34 -30.03 13.07
C ALA A 385 -6.97 -30.45 11.74
N THR A 386 -8.23 -30.88 11.80
CA THR A 386 -9.02 -31.27 10.62
C THR A 386 -10.29 -30.45 10.47
N ILE A 387 -10.70 -30.30 9.22
CA ILE A 387 -12.01 -29.77 8.85
C ILE A 387 -13.14 -30.67 9.37
N THR A 388 -14.24 -30.05 9.80
CA THR A 388 -15.38 -30.75 10.41
C THR A 388 -16.72 -30.57 9.67
N LEU A 389 -16.77 -29.69 8.66
CA LEU A 389 -17.97 -29.36 7.90
C LEU A 389 -17.71 -29.64 6.41
N ASP A 390 -18.75 -30.05 5.67
CA ASP A 390 -18.67 -30.38 4.24
C ASP A 390 -18.52 -29.15 3.33
N GLU A 391 -19.06 -28.00 3.75
CA GLU A 391 -18.93 -26.72 3.06
C GLU A 391 -18.62 -25.62 4.08
N ILE A 392 -17.51 -24.92 3.86
CA ILE A 392 -17.02 -23.86 4.72
C ILE A 392 -16.80 -22.64 3.85
N PHE A 393 -17.50 -21.54 4.12
CA PHE A 393 -17.26 -20.26 3.41
C PHE A 393 -17.26 -20.36 1.87
N GLY A 394 -17.96 -21.35 1.29
CA GLY A 394 -17.93 -21.60 -0.16
C GLY A 394 -16.64 -22.21 -0.73
N ILE A 395 -15.66 -22.57 0.12
CA ILE A 395 -14.43 -23.26 -0.31
C ILE A 395 -14.58 -24.79 -0.23
N HIS A 396 -13.96 -25.50 -1.18
CA HIS A 396 -14.03 -26.96 -1.29
C HIS A 396 -12.93 -27.64 -0.46
N LEU A 397 -13.02 -27.51 0.88
CA LEU A 397 -12.26 -28.36 1.79
C LEU A 397 -13.17 -29.46 2.34
N MET A 398 -12.74 -30.71 2.22
CA MET A 398 -13.55 -31.86 2.68
C MET A 398 -13.37 -32.10 4.17
N PRO A 399 -14.36 -32.70 4.86
CA PRO A 399 -14.17 -33.18 6.23
C PRO A 399 -12.95 -34.08 6.35
N ASP A 400 -12.30 -34.04 7.51
CA ASP A 400 -11.07 -34.76 7.84
C ASP A 400 -9.81 -34.29 7.10
N GLU A 401 -9.90 -33.34 6.16
CA GLU A 401 -8.71 -32.72 5.59
C GLU A 401 -7.94 -31.95 6.66
N LYS A 402 -6.62 -32.16 6.67
CA LYS A 402 -5.72 -31.50 7.63
C LYS A 402 -5.41 -30.09 7.16
N VAL A 403 -5.43 -29.16 8.11
CA VAL A 403 -5.09 -27.74 7.89
C VAL A 403 -3.85 -27.31 8.65
N ILE A 404 -3.45 -28.08 9.67
CA ILE A 404 -2.18 -27.89 10.39
C ILE A 404 -1.73 -29.19 11.05
N ASP A 405 -0.41 -29.34 11.29
CA ASP A 405 0.18 -30.47 12.02
C ASP A 405 1.31 -29.99 12.96
N TYR A 406 1.05 -30.13 14.26
CA TYR A 406 2.00 -29.95 15.36
C TYR A 406 2.46 -31.34 15.85
N LYS A 407 3.49 -31.90 15.21
CA LYS A 407 4.02 -33.27 15.48
C LYS A 407 4.72 -33.47 16.83
N SER A 408 4.68 -32.50 17.74
CA SER A 408 5.25 -32.64 19.08
C SER A 408 4.35 -33.52 19.96
N LYS A 409 4.64 -34.83 20.06
CA LYS A 409 3.92 -35.76 20.96
C LYS A 409 4.13 -35.45 22.43
N ASP A 410 5.22 -34.76 22.78
CA ASP A 410 5.67 -34.62 24.16
C ASP A 410 5.42 -33.22 24.76
N ASN A 411 5.07 -32.21 23.94
CA ASN A 411 4.73 -30.87 24.39
C ASN A 411 3.53 -30.32 23.59
N CYS A 412 2.33 -30.42 24.16
CA CYS A 412 1.09 -29.86 23.60
C CYS A 412 1.04 -28.34 23.84
N SER A 413 1.46 -27.58 22.83
CA SER A 413 1.53 -26.11 22.86
C SER A 413 0.70 -25.43 21.78
N GLY A 414 -0.03 -26.19 20.95
CA GLY A 414 -0.93 -25.65 19.94
C GLY A 414 -2.09 -24.93 20.62
N PRO A 415 -2.34 -23.63 20.37
CA PRO A 415 -3.46 -22.92 21.00
C PRO A 415 -4.80 -23.60 20.70
N SER A 416 -5.75 -23.51 21.64
CA SER A 416 -7.12 -23.98 21.41
C SER A 416 -8.11 -23.29 22.33
N VAL A 417 -9.39 -23.38 21.95
CA VAL A 417 -10.51 -22.89 22.77
C VAL A 417 -11.60 -23.94 22.89
N TYR A 418 -12.47 -23.77 23.88
CA TYR A 418 -13.63 -24.62 24.10
C TYR A 418 -14.73 -23.87 24.87
N ASN A 419 -15.87 -24.53 25.06
CA ASN A 419 -17.09 -23.94 25.63
C ASN A 419 -17.56 -22.73 24.80
N LEU A 420 -17.81 -23.00 23.51
CA LEU A 420 -18.34 -22.02 22.58
C LEU A 420 -19.72 -21.52 23.02
N ASP A 421 -19.99 -20.26 22.73
CA ASP A 421 -21.34 -19.71 22.84
C ASP A 421 -22.25 -20.21 21.73
N LEU A 422 -23.57 -20.10 21.97
CA LEU A 422 -24.60 -20.60 21.05
C LEU A 422 -24.52 -19.97 19.65
N GLY A 423 -23.99 -18.75 19.54
CA GLY A 423 -23.78 -18.06 18.25
C GLY A 423 -22.47 -18.40 17.54
N SER A 424 -21.66 -19.32 18.08
CA SER A 424 -20.36 -19.69 17.53
C SER A 424 -20.42 -21.02 16.79
N ASN A 425 -19.85 -21.08 15.58
CA ASN A 425 -19.78 -22.28 14.76
C ASN A 425 -18.32 -22.70 14.62
N TYR A 426 -17.96 -23.87 15.16
CA TYR A 426 -16.63 -24.42 14.95
C TYR A 426 -16.47 -24.92 13.51
N ILE A 427 -15.27 -24.76 12.96
CA ILE A 427 -14.96 -25.09 11.58
C ILE A 427 -14.00 -26.29 11.52
N SER A 428 -13.04 -26.33 12.46
CA SER A 428 -12.02 -27.37 12.53
C SER A 428 -11.64 -27.68 13.97
N ASN A 429 -11.28 -28.94 14.24
CA ASN A 429 -10.93 -29.44 15.57
C ASN A 429 -9.54 -30.07 15.60
N TRP A 430 -8.89 -29.99 16.77
CA TRP A 430 -7.66 -30.72 17.06
C TRP A 430 -7.92 -32.24 17.20
N SER A 431 -7.00 -33.06 16.71
CA SER A 431 -7.13 -34.52 16.70
C SER A 431 -7.15 -35.16 18.09
N ASN A 432 -6.45 -34.57 19.07
CA ASN A 432 -6.23 -35.21 20.38
C ASN A 432 -7.37 -35.01 21.37
N PHE A 433 -7.69 -33.76 21.74
CA PHE A 433 -8.77 -33.47 22.69
C PHE A 433 -10.07 -33.00 22.03
N ARG A 434 -10.13 -32.98 20.68
CA ARG A 434 -11.26 -32.44 19.90
C ARG A 434 -11.67 -31.02 20.34
N ARG A 435 -10.71 -30.26 20.88
CA ARG A 435 -10.87 -28.83 21.14
C ARG A 435 -10.82 -28.07 19.83
N ILE A 436 -11.38 -26.87 19.84
CA ILE A 436 -11.60 -26.09 18.63
C ILE A 436 -10.28 -25.45 18.19
N PHE A 437 -9.93 -25.68 16.92
CA PHE A 437 -8.80 -25.05 16.25
C PHE A 437 -9.22 -23.76 15.55
N SER A 438 -10.39 -23.74 14.93
CA SER A 438 -10.94 -22.52 14.33
C SER A 438 -12.46 -22.50 14.44
N PHE A 439 -13.02 -21.31 14.58
CA PHE A 439 -14.46 -21.07 14.61
C PHE A 439 -14.79 -19.67 14.09
N LYS A 440 -16.05 -19.50 13.73
CA LYS A 440 -16.64 -18.20 13.39
C LYS A 440 -17.71 -17.82 14.42
N HIS A 441 -17.84 -16.55 14.73
CA HIS A 441 -18.83 -16.03 15.67
C HIS A 441 -19.36 -14.67 15.20
N ASN A 442 -20.67 -14.49 15.30
CA ASN A 442 -21.31 -13.20 15.06
C ASN A 442 -21.53 -12.52 16.41
N PHE A 443 -21.13 -11.26 16.52
CA PHE A 443 -21.37 -10.45 17.71
C PHE A 443 -21.94 -9.09 17.32
N GLU A 444 -23.21 -8.86 17.69
CA GLU A 444 -23.97 -7.69 17.27
C GLU A 444 -23.91 -7.51 15.74
N LYS A 445 -23.34 -6.40 15.25
CA LYS A 445 -23.21 -6.14 13.82
C LYS A 445 -21.98 -6.81 13.17
N GLY A 446 -20.97 -7.17 13.95
CA GLY A 446 -19.66 -7.61 13.45
C GLY A 446 -19.43 -9.11 13.47
N ARG A 447 -18.27 -9.50 12.95
CA ARG A 447 -17.87 -10.89 12.76
C ARG A 447 -16.49 -11.17 13.34
N ILE A 448 -16.34 -12.35 13.95
CA ILE A 448 -15.09 -12.82 14.53
C ILE A 448 -14.72 -14.15 13.92
N PHE A 449 -13.50 -14.23 13.37
CA PHE A 449 -12.87 -15.48 12.98
C PHE A 449 -11.68 -15.77 13.90
N TYR A 450 -11.68 -16.91 14.57
CA TYR A 450 -10.56 -17.36 15.38
C TYR A 450 -9.80 -18.47 14.66
N PHE A 451 -8.47 -18.32 14.57
CA PHE A 451 -7.57 -19.32 14.01
C PHE A 451 -6.41 -19.60 14.98
N ALA A 452 -6.40 -20.77 15.60
CA ALA A 452 -5.46 -21.05 16.68
C ALA A 452 -4.00 -21.27 16.22
N GLY A 453 -3.76 -21.41 14.92
CA GLY A 453 -2.43 -21.60 14.33
C GLY A 453 -1.79 -20.31 13.83
N ASN A 454 -0.72 -20.45 13.06
CA ASN A 454 -0.15 -19.37 12.25
C ASN A 454 -0.38 -19.73 10.76
N PRO A 455 -1.09 -18.90 9.98
CA PRO A 455 -1.42 -19.26 8.59
C PRO A 455 -0.15 -19.45 7.75
N GLY A 456 -0.10 -20.60 7.08
CA GLY A 456 1.05 -21.03 6.27
C GLY A 456 2.28 -21.50 7.05
N TYR A 457 2.17 -21.71 8.37
CA TYR A 457 3.25 -22.31 9.17
C TYR A 457 2.96 -23.77 9.50
N THR A 458 3.90 -24.65 9.14
CA THR A 458 3.88 -26.07 9.51
C THR A 458 5.25 -26.49 10.03
N THR A 459 5.26 -27.49 10.92
CA THR A 459 6.53 -28.05 11.45
C THR A 459 7.32 -28.83 10.40
N TYR A 460 6.69 -29.22 9.31
CA TYR A 460 7.28 -29.89 8.14
C TYR A 460 6.70 -29.29 6.86
N PRO A 461 7.49 -29.10 5.79
CA PRO A 461 7.01 -28.56 4.52
C PRO A 461 6.16 -29.61 3.80
N ASP A 462 4.91 -29.76 4.25
CA ASP A 462 3.84 -30.43 3.53
C ASP A 462 3.05 -29.34 2.81
N ILE A 463 3.29 -29.22 1.51
CA ILE A 463 2.75 -28.15 0.67
C ILE A 463 1.21 -28.16 0.72
N ARG A 464 0.58 -29.34 0.62
CA ARG A 464 -0.87 -29.46 0.67
C ARG A 464 -1.43 -29.02 2.02
N LEU A 465 -0.73 -29.34 3.11
CA LEU A 465 -1.13 -28.90 4.45
C LEU A 465 -1.05 -27.37 4.60
N ILE A 466 0.00 -26.76 4.04
CA ILE A 466 0.20 -25.31 4.00
C ILE A 466 -0.93 -24.65 3.19
N GLU A 467 -1.21 -25.16 1.99
CA GLU A 467 -2.28 -24.69 1.10
C GLU A 467 -3.66 -24.77 1.79
N ASN A 468 -3.98 -25.90 2.41
CA ASN A 468 -5.23 -26.08 3.16
C ASN A 468 -5.36 -25.09 4.32
N GLY A 469 -4.27 -24.88 5.08
CA GLY A 469 -4.24 -23.94 6.19
C GLY A 469 -4.38 -22.48 5.74
N ILE A 470 -3.75 -22.10 4.63
CA ILE A 470 -3.88 -20.78 4.02
C ILE A 470 -5.29 -20.57 3.48
N SER A 471 -5.84 -21.55 2.73
CA SER A 471 -7.18 -21.47 2.16
C SER A 471 -8.26 -21.31 3.23
N LEU A 472 -8.18 -22.08 4.32
CA LEU A 472 -9.08 -21.93 5.46
C LEU A 472 -8.94 -20.54 6.11
N PHE A 473 -7.71 -20.06 6.26
CA PHE A 473 -7.46 -18.77 6.89
C PHE A 473 -7.97 -17.61 6.04
N GLU A 474 -7.69 -17.63 4.74
CA GLU A 474 -8.18 -16.65 3.77
C GLU A 474 -9.72 -16.59 3.76
N ALA A 475 -10.38 -17.74 3.67
CA ALA A 475 -11.82 -17.79 3.65
C ALA A 475 -12.45 -17.27 4.96
N GLY A 476 -11.83 -17.55 6.11
CA GLY A 476 -12.25 -16.99 7.39
C GLY A 476 -11.95 -15.49 7.54
N LEU A 477 -10.84 -15.02 6.97
CA LEU A 477 -10.48 -13.60 6.89
C LEU A 477 -11.50 -12.82 6.07
N LEU A 478 -11.83 -13.32 4.88
CA LEU A 478 -12.83 -12.71 4.00
C LEU A 478 -14.21 -12.73 4.63
N TRP A 479 -14.61 -13.84 5.24
CA TRP A 479 -15.89 -13.90 5.94
C TRP A 479 -15.98 -12.89 7.10
N ALA A 480 -14.89 -12.70 7.85
CA ALA A 480 -14.85 -11.72 8.93
C ALA A 480 -14.87 -10.28 8.40
N ALA A 481 -14.17 -10.02 7.29
CA ALA A 481 -14.13 -8.72 6.63
C ALA A 481 -15.46 -8.32 6.01
N ALA A 482 -16.20 -9.30 5.47
CA ALA A 482 -17.47 -9.12 4.79
C ALA A 482 -18.64 -8.91 5.77
N SER A 483 -18.50 -7.98 6.70
CA SER A 483 -19.54 -7.79 7.71
C SER A 483 -20.69 -6.97 7.13
N PRO A 484 -21.89 -7.52 7.00
CA PRO A 484 -23.01 -6.96 6.20
C PRO A 484 -23.70 -5.75 6.84
N TRP A 485 -23.14 -5.26 7.93
CA TRP A 485 -23.69 -4.20 8.76
C TRP A 485 -22.60 -3.15 9.09
N ASP A 486 -21.48 -3.14 8.36
CA ASP A 486 -20.33 -2.25 8.58
C ASP A 486 -20.45 -0.88 7.88
N GLU A 487 -21.70 -0.54 7.52
CA GLU A 487 -22.20 0.77 7.09
C GLU A 487 -21.65 1.26 5.73
N ASP A 488 -21.03 0.40 4.93
CA ASP A 488 -20.91 0.53 3.47
C ASP A 488 -21.41 -0.76 2.78
N ILE A 489 -21.50 -0.73 1.45
CA ILE A 489 -21.77 -1.93 0.64
C ILE A 489 -20.65 -2.04 -0.38
N ASP A 490 -19.77 -3.03 -0.24
CA ASP A 490 -18.61 -3.21 -1.09
C ASP A 490 -18.48 -4.63 -1.66
N GLY A 491 -17.36 -4.92 -2.33
CA GLY A 491 -17.11 -6.22 -2.95
C GLY A 491 -17.17 -7.41 -1.99
N SER A 492 -16.99 -7.17 -0.69
CA SER A 492 -17.13 -8.19 0.35
C SER A 492 -18.60 -8.52 0.62
N ASP A 493 -19.50 -7.54 0.61
CA ASP A 493 -20.94 -7.76 0.69
C ASP A 493 -21.47 -8.48 -0.54
N LEU A 494 -20.93 -8.15 -1.72
CA LEU A 494 -21.29 -8.81 -2.97
C LEU A 494 -20.90 -10.30 -2.95
N ALA A 495 -19.78 -10.65 -2.32
CA ALA A 495 -19.38 -12.05 -2.17
C ALA A 495 -20.35 -12.84 -1.29
N ILE A 496 -20.92 -12.22 -0.24
CA ILE A 496 -21.95 -12.86 0.60
C ILE A 496 -23.28 -12.90 -0.14
N PHE A 497 -23.67 -11.80 -0.78
CA PHE A 497 -24.89 -11.71 -1.59
C PHE A 497 -24.90 -12.82 -2.64
N ALA A 498 -23.80 -12.97 -3.39
CA ALA A 498 -23.63 -14.03 -4.38
C ALA A 498 -23.69 -15.44 -3.78
N SER A 499 -23.31 -15.63 -2.52
CA SER A 499 -23.40 -16.92 -1.83
C SER A 499 -24.84 -17.28 -1.41
N GLU A 500 -25.72 -16.29 -1.26
CA GLU A 500 -27.13 -16.49 -0.92
C GLU A 500 -28.07 -16.38 -2.13
N PHE A 501 -27.60 -15.81 -3.25
CA PHE A 501 -28.39 -15.62 -4.47
C PHE A 501 -28.97 -16.94 -5.01
N GLY A 502 -30.28 -16.96 -5.24
CA GLY A 502 -31.07 -18.12 -5.64
C GLY A 502 -31.58 -18.98 -4.50
N ARG A 503 -31.37 -18.60 -3.23
CA ARG A 503 -32.02 -19.27 -2.08
C ARG A 503 -33.50 -18.93 -2.05
N THR A 504 -34.33 -19.93 -1.76
CA THR A 504 -35.80 -19.80 -1.66
C THR A 504 -36.33 -20.30 -0.30
N ASP A 505 -35.43 -20.45 0.68
CA ASP A 505 -35.73 -21.03 1.99
C ASP A 505 -35.60 -20.00 3.12
N CYS A 506 -35.70 -18.71 2.78
CA CYS A 506 -35.49 -17.60 3.68
C CYS A 506 -36.68 -17.44 4.62
N GLY A 507 -36.46 -17.67 5.91
CA GLY A 507 -37.52 -17.57 6.91
C GLY A 507 -37.01 -17.65 8.34
N ILE A 508 -37.91 -17.63 9.33
CA ILE A 508 -37.57 -17.57 10.78
C ILE A 508 -36.59 -18.69 11.21
N LYS A 509 -36.62 -19.85 10.52
CA LYS A 509 -35.76 -21.01 10.81
C LYS A 509 -34.42 -20.99 10.06
N TYR A 510 -34.37 -20.36 8.89
CA TYR A 510 -33.20 -20.23 8.03
C TYR A 510 -33.19 -18.79 7.46
N PRO A 511 -32.88 -17.77 8.28
CA PRO A 511 -32.89 -16.41 7.80
C PRO A 511 -31.85 -16.26 6.68
N CYS A 512 -32.26 -15.73 5.53
CA CYS A 512 -31.33 -15.20 4.54
C CYS A 512 -31.06 -13.76 4.92
N GLN A 513 -29.80 -13.40 4.83
CA GLN A 513 -29.33 -12.10 5.25
C GLN A 513 -29.61 -11.03 4.19
N TRP A 514 -29.72 -11.47 2.94
CA TRP A 514 -29.91 -10.63 1.75
C TRP A 514 -31.28 -10.78 1.08
N ASP A 515 -32.28 -11.27 1.83
CA ASP A 515 -33.71 -11.12 1.53
C ASP A 515 -34.11 -9.68 1.88
N LEU A 516 -33.68 -8.74 1.03
CA LEU A 516 -33.72 -7.29 1.23
C LEU A 516 -35.16 -6.77 1.09
N ASP A 517 -35.95 -7.35 0.19
CA ASP A 517 -37.35 -6.98 0.00
C ASP A 517 -38.33 -7.78 0.89
N ARG A 518 -37.83 -8.81 1.58
CA ARG A 518 -38.52 -9.63 2.60
C ARG A 518 -39.62 -10.51 2.03
N ASP A 519 -39.43 -11.02 0.82
CA ASP A 519 -40.37 -11.89 0.15
C ASP A 519 -40.15 -13.39 0.43
N GLY A 520 -38.99 -13.74 1.02
CA GLY A 520 -38.64 -15.10 1.40
C GLY A 520 -37.64 -15.79 0.45
N ASP A 521 -37.05 -15.03 -0.45
CA ASP A 521 -36.02 -15.44 -1.40
C ASP A 521 -34.73 -14.61 -1.23
N VAL A 522 -33.70 -14.95 -1.99
CA VAL A 522 -32.69 -13.98 -2.43
C VAL A 522 -32.64 -14.05 -3.94
N ASP A 523 -33.19 -13.07 -4.65
CA ASP A 523 -33.35 -13.12 -6.11
C ASP A 523 -32.96 -11.83 -6.84
N GLU A 524 -33.39 -11.68 -8.10
CA GLU A 524 -33.10 -10.53 -8.94
C GLU A 524 -33.61 -9.19 -8.36
N LEU A 525 -34.67 -9.20 -7.53
CA LEU A 525 -35.21 -8.04 -6.84
C LEU A 525 -34.32 -7.61 -5.67
N ASP A 526 -33.76 -8.57 -4.93
CA ASP A 526 -32.74 -8.30 -3.93
C ASP A 526 -31.45 -7.82 -4.56
N LEU A 527 -31.06 -8.38 -5.71
CA LEU A 527 -29.87 -7.93 -6.43
C LEU A 527 -30.04 -6.50 -6.95
N ALA A 528 -31.23 -6.15 -7.43
CA ALA A 528 -31.54 -4.78 -7.83
C ALA A 528 -31.45 -3.82 -6.62
N THR A 529 -31.92 -4.25 -5.46
CA THR A 529 -31.84 -3.46 -4.22
C THR A 529 -30.39 -3.33 -3.72
N PHE A 530 -29.63 -4.43 -3.76
CA PHE A 530 -28.22 -4.49 -3.41
C PHE A 530 -27.37 -3.61 -4.35
N ALA A 531 -27.60 -3.69 -5.66
CA ALA A 531 -26.88 -2.92 -6.67
C ALA A 531 -27.11 -1.41 -6.54
N VAL A 532 -28.29 -0.97 -6.09
CA VAL A 532 -28.56 0.44 -5.79
C VAL A 532 -27.76 0.96 -4.59
N ASP A 533 -27.31 0.08 -3.69
CA ASP A 533 -26.56 0.46 -2.50
C ASP A 533 -25.05 0.17 -2.63
N PHE A 534 -24.64 -0.64 -3.62
CA PHE A 534 -23.25 -1.05 -3.88
C PHE A 534 -22.35 0.11 -4.29
N GLY A 535 -21.34 0.40 -3.46
CA GLY A 535 -20.40 1.50 -3.65
C GLY A 535 -20.66 2.73 -2.77
N LYS A 536 -21.78 2.80 -2.05
CA LYS A 536 -22.15 3.95 -1.21
C LYS A 536 -21.10 4.26 -0.14
N THR A 537 -20.38 5.36 -0.33
CA THR A 537 -19.56 6.01 0.72
C THR A 537 -19.75 7.53 0.66
N ILE A 538 -20.23 8.13 1.75
CA ILE A 538 -20.59 9.57 1.80
C ILE A 538 -19.40 10.47 1.40
N CYS A 539 -19.56 11.32 0.38
CA CYS A 539 -18.74 12.52 0.16
C CYS A 539 -19.59 13.77 -0.12
N VAL A 540 -19.13 14.92 0.37
CA VAL A 540 -19.86 16.19 0.40
C VAL A 540 -19.25 17.19 -0.61
N SER A 541 -20.07 17.64 -1.57
CA SER A 541 -20.06 18.91 -2.33
C SER A 541 -18.99 19.24 -3.41
N GLY A 542 -19.34 18.90 -4.68
CA GLY A 542 -19.32 19.75 -5.91
C GLY A 542 -18.07 19.75 -6.83
N PRO A 543 -18.12 20.22 -8.12
CA PRO A 543 -19.23 20.35 -9.07
C PRO A 543 -19.12 19.43 -10.33
N THR A 544 -20.21 18.73 -10.62
CA THR A 544 -20.68 18.18 -11.92
C THR A 544 -19.74 17.24 -12.70
N CYS A 545 -19.99 15.94 -12.55
CA CYS A 545 -19.56 14.88 -13.46
C CYS A 545 -20.71 14.49 -14.40
N GLN A 546 -20.46 14.41 -15.71
CA GLN A 546 -21.49 14.17 -16.73
C GLN A 546 -22.08 12.74 -16.73
N LYS A 547 -21.50 11.82 -15.96
CA LYS A 547 -21.83 10.38 -15.94
C LYS A 547 -22.37 9.89 -14.59
N ASP A 548 -22.49 10.83 -13.67
CA ASP A 548 -23.22 10.72 -12.41
C ASP A 548 -24.70 11.01 -12.75
N LEU A 549 -25.39 9.93 -13.13
CA LEU A 549 -26.77 9.95 -13.60
C LEU A 549 -27.75 10.25 -12.45
N TYR A 550 -27.36 9.92 -11.22
CA TYR A 550 -28.15 10.15 -10.02
C TYR A 550 -27.84 11.49 -9.32
N ILE A 551 -26.78 12.18 -9.75
CA ILE A 551 -26.32 13.50 -9.30
C ILE A 551 -26.03 13.53 -7.79
N ASP A 552 -25.41 12.48 -7.27
CA ASP A 552 -25.00 12.36 -5.86
C ASP A 552 -23.49 12.47 -5.64
N GLY A 553 -22.69 12.61 -6.70
CA GLY A 553 -21.30 13.05 -6.64
C GLY A 553 -20.25 11.94 -6.73
N ASP A 554 -20.66 10.70 -6.99
CA ASP A 554 -19.80 9.59 -7.36
C ASP A 554 -20.34 8.86 -8.61
N LEU A 555 -19.76 7.71 -8.94
CA LEU A 555 -20.07 6.94 -10.15
C LEU A 555 -20.16 5.47 -9.73
N ASP A 556 -21.32 5.11 -9.19
CA ASP A 556 -21.53 3.89 -8.39
C ASP A 556 -22.68 2.99 -8.91
N GLY A 557 -23.09 2.01 -8.10
CA GLY A 557 -24.17 1.09 -8.45
C GLY A 557 -25.52 1.74 -8.74
N SER A 558 -25.82 2.93 -8.19
CA SER A 558 -27.01 3.73 -8.46
C SER A 558 -27.02 4.27 -9.90
N ASP A 559 -25.86 4.72 -10.38
CA ASP A 559 -25.67 5.16 -11.77
C ASP A 559 -25.71 3.98 -12.73
N LEU A 560 -25.13 2.85 -12.34
CA LEU A 560 -25.18 1.63 -13.14
C LEU A 560 -26.62 1.13 -13.26
N ALA A 561 -27.40 1.20 -12.19
CA ALA A 561 -28.82 0.82 -12.22
C ALA A 561 -29.63 1.73 -13.16
N THR A 562 -29.33 3.03 -13.16
CA THR A 562 -29.96 4.00 -14.07
C THR A 562 -29.54 3.76 -15.52
N PHE A 563 -28.26 3.52 -15.77
CA PHE A 563 -27.73 3.15 -17.08
C PHE A 563 -28.34 1.84 -17.59
N ALA A 564 -28.45 0.84 -16.72
CA ALA A 564 -29.02 -0.47 -17.06
C ALA A 564 -30.51 -0.40 -17.46
N GLN A 565 -31.28 0.54 -16.90
CA GLN A 565 -32.67 0.78 -17.30
C GLN A 565 -32.79 1.32 -18.73
N GLU A 566 -31.77 2.03 -19.21
CA GLU A 566 -31.74 2.58 -20.56
C GLU A 566 -31.01 1.69 -21.56
N PHE A 567 -30.22 0.71 -21.10
CA PHE A 567 -29.43 -0.17 -21.96
C PHE A 567 -30.31 -0.91 -22.99
N GLY A 568 -30.01 -0.72 -24.27
CA GLY A 568 -30.76 -1.25 -25.41
C GLY A 568 -31.87 -0.33 -25.96
N ARG A 569 -32.08 0.87 -25.37
CA ARG A 569 -32.92 1.93 -25.94
C ARG A 569 -32.35 2.37 -27.31
N LYS A 570 -33.22 2.63 -28.29
CA LYS A 570 -32.82 3.03 -29.67
C LYS A 570 -33.42 4.35 -30.17
N ASP A 571 -34.01 5.09 -29.26
CA ASP A 571 -34.82 6.26 -29.56
C ASP A 571 -34.31 7.51 -28.83
N CYS A 572 -33.00 7.59 -28.56
CA CYS A 572 -32.34 8.64 -27.75
C CYS A 572 -32.18 10.00 -28.46
N LYS A 573 -33.04 10.32 -29.43
CA LYS A 573 -32.96 11.57 -30.22
C LYS A 573 -33.40 12.78 -29.40
N SER A 574 -33.14 13.99 -29.88
CA SER A 574 -33.41 15.28 -29.19
C SER A 574 -34.83 15.51 -28.62
N ILE A 575 -35.81 14.67 -28.99
CA ILE A 575 -37.19 14.70 -28.49
C ILE A 575 -37.42 13.68 -27.35
N TYR A 576 -36.55 12.68 -27.22
CA TYR A 576 -36.54 11.61 -26.21
C TYR A 576 -35.09 11.30 -25.76
N PRO A 577 -34.36 12.26 -25.18
CA PRO A 577 -32.97 12.04 -24.78
C PRO A 577 -32.87 10.90 -23.77
N CYS A 578 -31.91 10.00 -23.97
CA CYS A 578 -31.47 9.03 -22.97
C CYS A 578 -30.34 9.66 -22.18
N GLN A 579 -30.28 9.40 -20.88
CA GLN A 579 -29.16 9.88 -20.05
C GLN A 579 -27.91 9.01 -20.23
N GLY A 580 -28.07 7.74 -20.62
CA GLY A 580 -27.00 6.78 -20.88
C GLY A 580 -26.40 6.81 -22.29
N ASP A 581 -26.85 7.69 -23.18
CA ASP A 581 -26.27 7.89 -24.53
C ASP A 581 -25.04 8.82 -24.40
N PHE A 582 -23.91 8.23 -24.04
CA PHE A 582 -22.69 8.92 -23.66
C PHE A 582 -21.79 9.27 -24.84
N ASP A 583 -21.87 8.53 -25.95
CA ASP A 583 -21.16 8.89 -27.18
C ASP A 583 -22.00 9.74 -28.15
N GLY A 584 -23.29 9.89 -27.89
CA GLY A 584 -24.21 10.78 -28.59
C GLY A 584 -24.68 10.23 -29.94
N ASP A 585 -24.66 8.91 -30.13
CA ASP A 585 -25.01 8.26 -31.39
C ASP A 585 -26.53 7.99 -31.54
N GLY A 586 -27.31 8.15 -30.46
CA GLY A 586 -28.76 8.09 -30.46
C GLY A 586 -29.34 6.75 -30.01
N ASP A 587 -28.53 5.84 -29.49
CA ASP A 587 -28.92 4.67 -28.71
C ASP A 587 -28.16 4.57 -27.38
N VAL A 588 -28.52 3.59 -26.54
CA VAL A 588 -27.72 3.23 -25.36
C VAL A 588 -27.28 1.80 -25.54
N ASP A 589 -25.99 1.58 -25.80
CA ASP A 589 -25.48 0.25 -26.10
C ASP A 589 -24.11 -0.05 -25.45
N LYS A 590 -23.44 -1.10 -25.93
CA LYS A 590 -22.16 -1.56 -25.40
C LYS A 590 -21.05 -0.51 -25.49
N ASP A 591 -21.13 0.42 -26.44
CA ASP A 591 -20.10 1.44 -26.67
C ASP A 591 -20.25 2.55 -25.61
N ASP A 592 -21.48 2.88 -25.20
CA ASP A 592 -21.77 3.70 -24.01
C ASP A 592 -21.34 3.02 -22.71
N LEU A 593 -21.59 1.71 -22.59
CA LEU A 593 -21.16 0.93 -21.42
C LEU A 593 -19.63 0.94 -21.31
N ALA A 594 -18.90 0.86 -22.43
CA ALA A 594 -17.45 0.95 -22.44
C ALA A 594 -16.94 2.35 -22.03
N ILE A 595 -17.74 3.40 -22.21
CA ILE A 595 -17.45 4.77 -21.76
C ILE A 595 -17.78 4.95 -20.27
N PHE A 596 -18.83 4.30 -19.79
CA PHE A 596 -19.25 4.28 -18.38
C PHE A 596 -18.22 3.54 -17.51
N VAL A 597 -17.86 2.31 -17.90
CA VAL A 597 -16.94 1.44 -17.14
C VAL A 597 -15.54 2.04 -16.96
N LYS A 598 -15.06 2.87 -17.89
CA LYS A 598 -13.77 3.57 -17.76
C LYS A 598 -13.69 4.53 -16.58
N GLU A 599 -14.83 4.98 -16.11
CA GLU A 599 -14.96 5.97 -15.04
C GLU A 599 -15.67 5.40 -13.80
N PHE A 600 -16.17 4.16 -13.86
CA PHE A 600 -16.88 3.49 -12.77
C PHE A 600 -16.00 3.31 -11.52
N GLY A 601 -16.54 3.62 -10.34
CA GLY A 601 -15.81 3.60 -9.08
C GLY A 601 -14.83 4.76 -8.88
N LYS A 602 -14.82 5.77 -9.76
CA LYS A 602 -14.06 7.01 -9.55
C LYS A 602 -14.89 7.99 -8.71
N ILE A 603 -14.22 8.57 -7.71
CA ILE A 603 -14.75 9.66 -6.87
C ILE A 603 -14.13 10.96 -7.39
N TYR A 604 -14.94 11.97 -7.68
CA TYR A 604 -14.50 13.22 -8.34
C TYR A 604 -14.45 14.43 -7.42
#